data_AF-A0A660TAJ3-F1
#
_entry.id   AF-A0A660TAJ3-F1
#
_cell.length_a   1.000
_cell.length_b   1.000
_cell.length_c   1.000
_cell.angle_alpha   90.00
_cell.angle_beta   90.00
_cell.angle_gamma   90.00
#
_symmetry.space_group_name_H-M   'P 1'
#
loop_
_entity.id
_entity.type
_entity.pdbx_description
1 polymer ?
#
loop_
_entity_poly.entity_id
_entity_poly.type
_entity_poly.pdbx_seq_one_letter_code
_entity_poly.pdbx_strand_id
1 'polypeptide(L)' 'MYITTRKIIYPEGDELEIEHALTINELVDLNGFPLNLPLPTSRMIVYRIMKITTDTYRGGETVKYFLELLTKYELEEYVI' A
#
# COMPACT_ATOMS: atom_id res chain seq x y z
N MET A 1 -10.61 -12.50 -22.39
CA MET A 1 -9.43 -12.02 -21.65
C MET A 1 -9.90 -11.56 -20.30
N TYR A 2 -9.29 -12.04 -19.22
CA TYR A 2 -9.59 -11.63 -17.85
C TYR A 2 -8.46 -10.72 -17.39
N ILE A 3 -8.76 -9.50 -16.97
CA ILE A 3 -7.77 -8.48 -16.61
C ILE A 3 -7.87 -8.19 -15.12
N THR A 4 -6.73 -8.22 -14.43
CA THR A 4 -6.62 -7.79 -13.03
C THR A 4 -5.85 -6.48 -12.99
N THR A 5 -6.50 -5.41 -12.57
CA THR A 5 -5.87 -4.10 -12.29
C THR A 5 -5.65 -3.97 -10.79
N ARG A 6 -4.55 -3.33 -10.38
CA ARG A 6 -4.18 -3.17 -8.96
C ARG A 6 -3.92 -1.70 -8.67
N LYS A 7 -4.51 -1.18 -7.59
CA LYS A 7 -4.37 0.23 -7.22
C LYS A 7 -4.15 0.40 -5.74
N ILE A 8 -3.26 1.30 -5.36
CA ILE A 8 -3.21 1.85 -4.01
C ILE A 8 -4.14 3.05 -3.92
N ILE A 9 -4.79 3.21 -2.76
CA ILE A 9 -5.73 4.29 -2.47
C ILE A 9 -5.18 5.04 -1.25
N TYR A 10 -4.77 6.29 -1.45
CA TYR A 10 -4.21 7.12 -0.38
C TYR A 10 -5.30 7.61 0.59
N PRO A 11 -4.97 8.00 1.84
CA PRO A 11 -5.94 8.51 2.81
C PRO A 11 -6.80 9.69 2.32
N GLU A 12 -6.24 10.51 1.44
CA GLU A 12 -6.87 11.66 0.79
C GLU A 12 -7.85 11.27 -0.34
N GLY A 13 -7.84 10.00 -0.77
CA GLY A 13 -8.70 9.46 -1.82
C GLY A 13 -8.05 9.41 -3.20
N ASP A 14 -6.82 9.90 -3.36
CA ASP A 14 -6.05 9.73 -4.59
C ASP A 14 -5.75 8.25 -4.86
N GLU A 15 -5.60 7.89 -6.13
CA GLU A 15 -5.33 6.51 -6.56
C GLU A 15 -4.05 6.45 -7.41
N LEU A 16 -3.27 5.38 -7.23
CA LEU A 16 -2.14 5.05 -8.10
C LEU A 16 -2.21 3.57 -8.51
N GLU A 17 -2.06 3.29 -9.80
CA GLU A 17 -1.97 1.92 -10.32
C GLU A 17 -0.57 1.33 -10.06
N ILE A 18 -0.51 0.07 -9.63
CA ILE A 18 0.73 -0.67 -9.36
C ILE A 18 0.71 -2.01 -10.07
N GLU A 19 1.89 -2.56 -10.38
CA GLU A 19 2.00 -3.82 -11.13
C GLU A 19 2.02 -5.06 -10.22
N HIS A 20 2.49 -4.90 -8.98
CA HIS A 20 2.64 -5.98 -8.01
C HIS A 20 1.45 -6.09 -7.04
N ALA A 21 1.33 -7.26 -6.43
CA ALA A 21 0.37 -7.48 -5.35
C ALA A 21 0.97 -7.06 -4.01
N LEU A 22 0.13 -6.55 -3.12
CA LEU A 22 0.47 -6.22 -1.74
C LEU A 22 -0.37 -7.03 -0.76
N THR A 23 0.05 -7.06 0.50
CA THR A 23 -0.60 -7.80 1.58
C THR A 23 -0.97 -6.89 2.75
N ILE A 24 -1.96 -7.31 3.56
CA ILE A 24 -2.36 -6.55 4.76
C ILE A 24 -1.16 -6.38 5.69
N ASN A 25 -1.04 -5.19 6.30
CA ASN A 25 0.05 -4.74 7.16
C ASN A 25 1.43 -4.60 6.49
N GLU A 26 1.55 -4.84 5.18
CA GLU A 26 2.78 -4.56 4.46
C GLU A 26 3.07 -3.05 4.45
N LEU A 27 4.34 -2.70 4.64
CA LEU A 27 4.80 -1.32 4.61
C LEU A 27 5.29 -0.97 3.22
N VAL A 28 4.85 0.17 2.70
CA VAL A 28 5.20 0.64 1.37
C VAL A 28 5.63 2.10 1.39
N ASP A 29 6.44 2.48 0.40
CA ASP A 29 6.76 3.88 0.13
C ASP A 29 5.58 4.62 -0.52
N LEU A 30 5.79 5.89 -0.86
CA LEU A 30 4.79 6.73 -1.55
C LEU A 30 4.31 6.12 -2.88
N ASN A 31 5.13 5.32 -3.56
CA ASN A 31 4.83 4.73 -4.86
C ASN A 31 4.25 3.31 -4.77
N GLY A 32 4.02 2.81 -3.55
CA GLY A 32 3.51 1.46 -3.31
C GLY A 32 4.58 0.37 -3.37
N PHE A 33 5.88 0.69 -3.38
CA PHE A 33 6.93 -0.32 -3.32
C PHE A 33 7.12 -0.82 -1.88
N PRO A 34 7.14 -2.14 -1.64
CA PRO A 34 7.40 -2.71 -0.33
C PRO A 34 8.74 -2.25 0.26
N LEU A 35 8.72 -1.87 1.53
CA LEU A 35 9.91 -1.51 2.28
C LEU A 35 10.49 -2.72 3.00
N ASN A 36 11.81 -2.82 3.00
CA ASN A 36 12.51 -3.81 3.82
C ASN A 36 12.63 -3.30 5.26
N LEU A 37 12.39 -4.21 6.20
CA LEU A 37 12.62 -3.98 7.62
C LEU A 37 14.00 -4.53 8.03
N PRO A 38 14.67 -3.91 9.01
CA PRO A 38 14.28 -2.66 9.69
C PRO A 38 14.45 -1.42 8.79
N LEU A 39 13.67 -0.38 9.05
CA LEU A 39 13.72 0.87 8.32
C LEU A 39 15.02 1.64 8.66
N PRO A 40 15.63 2.33 7.68
CA PRO A 40 16.87 3.08 7.91
C PRO A 40 16.66 4.36 8.74
N THR A 41 15.44 4.90 8.77
CA THR A 41 15.09 6.11 9.53
C THR A 41 13.57 6.22 9.71
N SER A 42 13.12 6.88 10.79
CA SER A 42 11.71 7.25 10.98
C SER A 42 11.33 8.54 10.25
N ARG A 43 12.29 9.20 9.58
CA ARG A 43 12.07 10.44 8.82
C ARG A 43 11.77 10.17 7.35
N MET A 44 10.76 9.35 7.09
CA MET A 44 10.30 9.02 5.74
C MET A 44 8.78 8.86 5.70
N ILE A 45 8.20 8.98 4.50
CA ILE A 45 6.77 8.73 4.28
C ILE A 45 6.61 7.23 4.06
N VAL A 46 5.84 6.58 4.94
CA VAL A 46 5.53 5.16 4.85
C VAL A 46 4.05 4.96 5.05
N TYR A 47 3.47 4.13 4.21
CA TYR A 47 2.10 3.70 4.34
C TYR A 47 2.05 2.24 4.77
N ARG A 48 1.02 1.89 5.54
CA ARG A 48 0.65 0.51 5.85
C ARG A 48 -0.60 0.14 5.05
N ILE A 49 -0.63 -1.07 4.49
CA ILE A 49 -1.84 -1.61 3.85
C ILE A 49 -2.85 -1.97 4.95
N MET A 50 -3.86 -1.13 5.15
CA MET A 50 -4.86 -1.32 6.20
C MET A 50 -6.04 -2.19 5.73
N LYS A 51 -6.38 -2.11 4.44
CA LYS A 51 -7.52 -2.84 3.87
C LYS A 51 -7.26 -3.21 2.43
N ILE A 52 -7.76 -4.37 2.02
CA ILE A 52 -7.77 -4.81 0.62
C ILE A 52 -9.22 -5.09 0.22
N THR A 53 -9.65 -4.56 -0.92
CA THR A 53 -10.95 -4.91 -1.52
C THR A 53 -10.77 -5.27 -2.97
N THR A 54 -11.60 -6.19 -3.46
CA THR A 54 -11.63 -6.56 -4.88
C THR A 54 -13.00 -6.24 -5.46
N ASP A 55 -13.02 -5.34 -6.44
CA ASP A 55 -14.21 -5.04 -7.22
C ASP A 55 -14.19 -5.89 -8.49
N THR A 56 -15.15 -6.80 -8.63
CA THR A 56 -15.24 -7.67 -9.80
C THR A 56 -16.20 -7.10 -10.84
N TYR A 57 -15.87 -7.26 -12.12
CA TYR A 57 -16.72 -6.85 -13.23
C TYR A 57 -16.62 -7.84 -14.40
N ARG A 58 -17.49 -7.67 -15.40
CA ARG A 58 -17.46 -8.56 -16.57
C ARG A 58 -16.16 -8.36 -17.34
N GLY A 59 -15.29 -9.37 -17.29
CA GLY A 59 -14.00 -9.36 -18.00
C GLY A 59 -12.79 -9.01 -17.14
N GLY A 60 -12.95 -8.82 -15.82
CA GLY A 60 -11.81 -8.54 -14.96
C GLY A 60 -12.17 -8.21 -13.51
N GLU A 61 -11.18 -7.73 -12.80
CA GLU A 61 -11.30 -7.24 -11.43
C GLU A 61 -10.33 -6.08 -11.19
N THR A 62 -10.65 -5.27 -10.20
CA THR A 62 -9.77 -4.23 -9.66
C THR A 62 -9.53 -4.53 -8.19
N VAL A 63 -8.27 -4.80 -7.84
CA VAL A 63 -7.84 -4.93 -6.45
C VAL A 63 -7.39 -3.56 -5.95
N LYS A 64 -7.97 -3.12 -4.84
CA LYS A 64 -7.70 -1.85 -4.19
C LYS A 64 -7.04 -2.08 -2.84
N TYR A 65 -5.89 -1.45 -2.65
CA TYR A 65 -5.10 -1.49 -1.42
C TYR A 65 -5.22 -0.13 -0.73
N PHE A 66 -5.96 -0.06 0.37
CA PHE A 66 -6.15 1.18 1.11
C PHE A 66 -4.98 1.41 2.05
N LEU A 67 -4.38 2.59 1.91
CA LEU A 67 -3.21 3.01 2.65
C LEU A 67 -3.60 3.77 3.92
N GLU A 68 -2.82 3.55 4.96
CA GLU A 68 -2.80 4.35 6.18
C GLU A 68 -1.39 4.94 6.33
N LEU A 69 -1.28 6.26 6.49
CA LEU A 69 0.01 6.91 6.72
C LEU A 69 0.46 6.61 8.15
N LEU A 70 1.65 6.03 8.30
CA LEU A 70 2.24 5.80 9.62
C LEU A 70 2.74 7.10 10.23
N THR A 71 2.49 7.25 11.53
CA THR A 71 3.04 8.35 12.31
C THR A 71 4.52 8.12 12.63
N LYS A 72 5.22 9.19 13.03
CA LYS A 72 6.62 9.09 13.48
C LYS A 72 6.80 8.09 14.62
N TYR A 73 5.87 8.05 15.58
CA TYR A 73 5.93 7.16 16.73
C TYR A 73 5.79 5.69 16.31
N GLU A 74 4.87 5.39 15.39
CA GLU A 74 4.76 4.04 14.86
C GLU A 74 6.00 3.64 14.06
N LEU A 75 6.60 4.57 13.29
CA LEU A 75 7.82 4.30 12.54
C LEU A 75 9.03 4.00 13.43
N GLU A 76 9.11 4.61 14.61
CA GLU A 76 10.19 4.33 15.57
C GLU A 76 10.21 2.85 16.02
N GLU A 77 9.09 2.13 15.95
CA GLU A 77 9.03 0.68 16.25
C GLU A 77 9.73 -0.19 15.19
N TYR A 78 9.97 0.35 13.99
CA TYR A 78 10.53 -0.37 12.85
C TYR A 78 11.97 0.01 12.51
N VAL A 79 12.56 0.99 13.21
CA VAL A 79 13.90 1.52 12.95
C VAL A 79 14.95 0.81 13.82
N ILE A 80 16.18 0.68 13.30
CA ILE A 80 17.33 0.14 14.05
C ILE A 80 17.89 1.08 15.12
#